data_AF-A0AA39X071-F1
#
_entry.id   AF-A0AA39X071-F1
#
_cell.length_a   1.000
_cell.length_b   1.000
_cell.length_c   1.000
_cell.angle_alpha   90.00
_cell.angle_beta   90.00
_cell.angle_gamma   90.00
#
_symmetry.space_group_name_H-M   'P 1'
#
loop_
_entity.id
_entity.type
_entity.pdbx_description
1 polymer ?
#
loop_
_entity_poly.entity_id
_entity_poly.type
_entity_poly.pdbx_seq_one_letter_code
_entity_poly.pdbx_strand_id
1 'polypeptide(L)'
;MTFFDTIQKSFVDVPVDAANDNAIHTSEFLDASESLTTLFDVLGSAAFKPVKSDMTGNITKLRNRQVEKPGESQTLQELVVNEIKEKKHTAAEGLLWLTR
;
A
#
# COMPACT_ATOMS: atom_id res chain seq x y z
N MET A 1 24.14 4.00 7.84
CA MET A 1 23.04 3.19 8.39
C MET A 1 22.00 4.14 8.96
N THR A 2 21.04 4.48 8.11
CA THR A 2 19.83 5.21 8.47
C THR A 2 18.72 4.20 8.77
N PHE A 3 17.60 4.66 9.33
CA PHE A 3 16.41 3.81 9.51
C PHE A 3 15.99 3.12 8.20
N PHE A 4 16.08 3.82 7.07
CA PHE A 4 15.72 3.28 5.75
C PHE A 4 16.66 2.16 5.28
N ASP A 5 17.86 2.05 5.85
CA ASP A 5 18.77 0.92 5.58
C ASP A 5 18.35 -0.35 6.37
N THR A 6 17.35 -0.25 7.26
CA THR A 6 16.90 -1.34 8.15
C THR A 6 15.51 -1.88 7.85
N ILE A 7 14.75 -1.23 6.96
CA ILE A 7 13.39 -1.65 6.60
C ILE A 7 13.40 -2.77 5.56
N GLN A 8 12.41 -3.66 5.64
CA GLN A 8 12.38 -4.91 4.87
C GLN A 8 12.12 -4.70 3.37
N LYS A 9 11.32 -3.68 3.00
CA LYS A 9 11.17 -3.22 1.62
C LYS A 9 11.12 -1.70 1.55
N SER A 10 11.87 -1.14 0.61
CA SER A 10 11.89 0.29 0.30
C SER A 10 10.97 0.59 -0.88
N PHE A 11 10.39 1.80 -0.91
CA PHE A 11 9.67 2.31 -2.09
C PHE A 11 10.57 2.45 -3.31
N VAL A 12 11.89 2.56 -3.13
CA VAL A 12 12.87 2.59 -4.24
C VAL A 12 12.88 1.27 -5.01
N ASP A 13 12.55 0.17 -4.35
CA ASP A 13 12.56 -1.18 -4.93
C ASP A 13 11.17 -1.59 -5.47
N VAL A 14 10.18 -0.70 -5.41
CA VAL A 14 8.84 -0.98 -5.93
C VAL A 14 8.87 -0.85 -7.45
N PRO A 15 8.63 -1.95 -8.20
CA PRO A 15 8.65 -1.92 -9.65
C PRO A 15 7.50 -1.07 -10.18
N VAL A 16 7.86 -0.18 -11.10
CA VAL A 16 6.93 0.64 -11.88
C VAL A 16 7.12 0.29 -13.33
N ASP A 17 6.08 -0.25 -13.96
CA ASP A 17 6.12 -0.58 -15.38
C ASP A 17 5.85 0.67 -16.22
N ALA A 18 6.91 1.39 -16.56
CA ALA A 18 6.83 2.59 -17.38
C ALA A 18 6.28 2.33 -18.80
N ALA A 19 6.33 1.09 -19.29
CA ALA A 19 5.77 0.73 -20.59
C ALA A 19 4.26 0.45 -20.53
N ASN A 20 3.70 0.29 -19.33
CA ASN A 20 2.30 -0.04 -19.08
C ASN A 20 1.66 0.99 -18.13
N ASP A 21 1.56 2.25 -18.55
CA ASP A 21 0.93 3.34 -17.78
C ASP A 21 1.48 3.53 -16.36
N ASN A 22 2.79 3.27 -16.17
CA ASN A 22 3.43 3.29 -14.86
C ASN A 22 2.75 2.36 -13.86
N ALA A 23 2.36 1.16 -14.29
CA ALA A 23 1.68 0.19 -13.45
C ALA A 23 2.54 -0.15 -12.22
N ILE A 24 1.96 0.02 -11.03
CA ILE A 24 2.65 -0.19 -9.76
C ILE A 24 2.24 -1.55 -9.22
N HIS A 25 3.19 -2.45 -8.98
CA HIS A 25 2.86 -3.76 -8.44
C HIS A 25 2.30 -3.66 -7.01
N THR A 26 1.13 -4.27 -6.81
CA THR A 26 0.36 -4.16 -5.56
C THR A 26 1.12 -4.74 -4.37
N SER A 27 1.74 -5.91 -4.51
CA SER A 27 2.41 -6.58 -3.40
C SER A 27 3.57 -5.75 -2.85
N GLU A 28 4.44 -5.30 -3.75
CA GLU A 28 5.65 -4.54 -3.44
C GLU A 28 5.30 -3.18 -2.82
N PHE A 29 4.29 -2.49 -3.36
CA PHE A 29 3.82 -1.23 -2.81
C PHE A 29 3.27 -1.38 -1.39
N LEU A 30 2.49 -2.43 -1.13
CA LEU A 30 1.90 -2.69 0.18
C LEU A 30 2.97 -3.12 1.19
N ASP A 31 3.94 -3.94 0.79
CA ASP A 31 5.10 -4.31 1.63
C ASP A 31 5.93 -3.08 2.03
N ALA A 32 6.16 -2.16 1.09
CA ALA A 32 6.89 -0.92 1.34
C ALA A 32 6.09 0.03 2.26
N SER A 33 4.78 0.11 2.07
CA SER A 33 3.87 0.89 2.91
C SER A 33 3.84 0.36 4.35
N GLU A 34 3.79 -0.97 4.52
CA GLU A 34 3.86 -1.61 5.84
C GLU A 34 5.21 -1.38 6.50
N SER A 35 6.30 -1.51 5.75
CA SER A 35 7.66 -1.20 6.21
C SER A 35 7.77 0.26 6.71
N LEU A 36 7.17 1.21 5.99
CA LEU A 36 7.12 2.61 6.41
C LEU A 36 6.36 2.80 7.73
N THR A 37 5.31 2.02 8.01
CA THR A 37 4.59 2.14 9.29
C THR A 37 5.45 1.86 10.51
N THR A 38 6.52 1.06 10.36
CA THR A 38 7.47 0.77 11.45
C THR A 38 8.32 1.98 11.84
N LEU A 39 8.42 3.00 10.97
CA LEU A 39 9.08 4.27 11.28
C LEU A 39 8.41 4.95 12.47
N PHE A 40 7.08 4.88 12.56
CA PHE A 40 6.35 5.49 13.67
C PHE A 40 6.63 4.82 15.02
N ASP A 41 7.02 3.55 15.01
CA ASP A 41 7.47 2.85 16.24
C ASP A 41 8.85 3.35 16.67
N VAL A 42 9.75 3.59 15.71
CA VAL A 42 11.10 4.15 15.97
C VAL A 42 11.01 5.60 16.45
N LEU A 43 10.08 6.39 15.92
CA LEU A 43 9.83 7.75 16.38
C LEU A 43 9.20 7.79 17.79
N GLY A 44 8.83 6.64 18.36
CA GLY A 44 8.62 6.44 19.80
C GLY A 44 7.48 7.23 20.44
N SER A 45 6.62 7.86 19.62
CA SER A 45 5.63 8.82 20.09
C SER A 45 4.22 8.22 20.05
N ALA A 46 3.54 8.20 21.20
CA ALA A 46 2.13 7.82 21.27
C ALA A 46 1.23 8.70 20.39
N ALA A 47 1.71 9.90 20.00
CA ALA A 47 1.01 10.81 19.11
C ALA A 47 0.93 10.30 17.66
N PHE A 48 1.78 9.36 17.24
CA PHE A 48 1.71 8.76 15.90
C PHE A 48 0.82 7.51 15.82
N LYS A 49 0.27 7.03 16.94
CA LYS A 49 -0.64 5.87 16.96
C LYS A 49 -1.84 6.02 16.01
N PRO A 50 -2.52 7.18 15.93
CA PRO A 50 -3.63 7.35 14.98
C PRO A 50 -3.18 7.23 13.53
N VAL A 51 -2.02 7.79 13.18
CA VAL A 51 -1.44 7.74 11.83
C VAL A 51 -1.09 6.30 11.44
N LYS A 52 -0.39 5.59 12.33
CA LYS A 52 -0.07 4.17 12.11
C LYS A 52 -1.32 3.34 11.93
N SER A 53 -2.33 3.52 12.80
CA SER A 53 -3.57 2.77 12.73
C SER A 53 -4.35 3.03 11.44
N ASP A 54 -4.37 4.27 10.97
CA ASP A 54 -5.01 4.63 9.71
C ASP A 54 -4.30 3.97 8.51
N MET A 55 -2.98 4.10 8.44
CA MET A 55 -2.16 3.49 7.39
C MET A 55 -2.32 1.96 7.36
N THR A 56 -2.17 1.27 8.50
CA THR A 56 -2.33 -0.19 8.58
C THR A 56 -3.75 -0.62 8.19
N GLY A 57 -4.77 0.15 8.60
CA GLY A 57 -6.15 -0.09 8.21
C GLY A 57 -6.36 0.01 6.70
N ASN A 58 -5.78 1.02 6.07
CA ASN A 58 -5.86 1.20 4.62
C ASN A 58 -5.08 0.12 3.86
N ILE A 59 -3.86 -0.22 4.27
CA ILE A 59 -3.09 -1.34 3.71
C ILE A 59 -3.90 -2.65 3.75
N THR A 60 -4.58 -2.92 4.87
CA THR A 60 -5.40 -4.12 5.04
C THR A 60 -6.55 -4.18 4.03
N LYS A 61 -7.20 -3.04 3.72
CA LYS A 61 -8.27 -2.99 2.71
C LYS A 61 -7.75 -3.41 1.33
N LEU A 62 -6.57 -2.92 0.93
CA LEU A 62 -5.95 -3.30 -0.36
C LEU A 62 -5.52 -4.76 -0.37
N ARG A 63 -4.93 -5.27 0.73
CA ARG A 63 -4.55 -6.69 0.86
C ARG A 63 -5.76 -7.62 0.75
N ASN A 64 -6.86 -7.28 1.40
CA ASN A 64 -8.08 -8.08 1.32
C ASN A 64 -8.59 -8.16 -0.13
N ARG A 65 -8.60 -7.04 -0.87
CA ARG A 65 -8.96 -7.05 -2.29
C ARG A 65 -7.97 -7.87 -3.12
N GLN A 66 -6.67 -7.73 -2.86
CA GLN A 66 -5.63 -8.48 -3.53
C GLN A 66 -5.81 -10.00 -3.36
N VAL A 67 -6.15 -10.46 -2.15
CA VAL A 67 -6.37 -11.88 -1.86
C VAL A 67 -7.71 -12.38 -2.41
N GLU A 68 -8.77 -11.56 -2.38
CA GLU A 68 -10.08 -11.90 -2.96
C GLU A 68 -9.98 -12.07 -4.49
N LYS A 69 -9.17 -11.24 -5.16
CA LYS A 69 -9.07 -11.15 -6.62
C LYS A 69 -7.63 -10.99 -7.10
N PRO A 70 -6.74 -11.99 -6.91
CA PRO A 70 -5.31 -11.85 -7.23
C PRO A 70 -5.04 -11.63 -8.72
N GLY A 71 -5.84 -12.23 -9.60
CA GLY A 71 -5.70 -12.04 -11.05
C GLY A 71 -6.12 -10.67 -11.56
N GLU A 72 -6.88 -9.91 -10.78
CA GLU A 72 -7.40 -8.58 -11.14
C GLU A 72 -6.75 -7.46 -10.31
N SER A 73 -5.77 -7.82 -9.47
CA SER A 73 -5.17 -6.94 -8.46
C SER A 73 -3.63 -6.99 -8.48
N GLN A 74 -3.04 -7.36 -9.62
CA GLN A 74 -1.58 -7.46 -9.76
C GLN A 74 -0.94 -6.08 -9.63
N THR A 75 -1.60 -5.06 -10.17
CA THR A 75 -1.20 -3.66 -10.08
C THR A 75 -2.24 -2.84 -9.32
N LEU A 76 -1.82 -1.72 -8.69
CA LEU A 76 -2.73 -0.84 -7.96
C LEU A 76 -3.82 -0.28 -8.88
N GLN A 77 -3.45 0.06 -10.12
CA GLN A 77 -4.36 0.55 -11.14
C GLN A 77 -5.44 -0.48 -11.47
N GLU A 78 -5.05 -1.73 -11.76
CA GLU A 78 -6.00 -2.81 -12.03
C GLU A 78 -6.89 -3.10 -10.82
N LEU A 79 -6.31 -3.15 -9.62
CA LEU A 79 -7.03 -3.38 -8.37
C LEU A 79 -8.18 -2.37 -8.24
N VAL A 80 -7.91 -1.09 -8.42
CA VAL A 80 -8.91 -0.01 -8.31
C VAL A 80 -9.92 -0.06 -9.45
N VAL A 81 -9.45 -0.19 -10.70
CA VAL A 81 -10.34 -0.21 -11.87
C VAL A 81 -11.30 -1.38 -11.81
N ASN A 82 -10.82 -2.57 -11.42
CA ASN A 82 -11.65 -3.77 -11.35
C ASN A 82 -12.58 -3.75 -10.13
N GLU A 83 -12.16 -3.20 -8.99
CA GLU A 83 -13.06 -2.99 -7.85
C GLU A 83 -14.23 -2.05 -8.20
N ILE A 84 -13.96 -0.93 -8.89
CA ILE A 84 -14.99 0.03 -9.29
C ILE A 84 -15.99 -0.60 -10.27
N LYS A 85 -15.53 -1.47 -11.18
CA LYS A 85 -16.42 -2.24 -12.07
C LYS A 85 -17.39 -3.13 -11.28
N GLU A 86 -16.99 -3.63 -10.12
CA GLU A 86 -17.85 -4.40 -9.20
C GLU A 86 -18.77 -3.52 -8.35
N LYS A 87 -18.77 -2.18 -8.53
CA LYS A 87 -19.49 -1.20 -7.70
C LYS A 87 -19.08 -1.24 -6.23
N LYS A 88 -17.85 -1.66 -5.95
CA LYS A 88 -17.20 -1.57 -4.64
C LYS A 88 -16.18 -0.43 -4.66
N HIS A 89 -15.86 0.13 -3.50
CA HIS A 89 -14.93 1.26 -3.38
C HIS A 89 -13.98 1.13 -2.18
N THR A 90 -13.98 0.00 -1.48
CA THR A 90 -13.27 -0.15 -0.20
C THR A 90 -11.76 -0.05 -0.35
N ALA A 91 -11.19 -0.69 -1.35
CA ALA A 91 -9.76 -0.67 -1.61
C ALA A 91 -9.33 0.60 -2.35
N ALA A 92 -10.17 1.14 -3.23
CA ALA A 92 -9.97 2.44 -3.87
C ALA A 92 -9.93 3.59 -2.85
N GLU A 93 -10.85 3.62 -1.89
CA GLU A 93 -10.80 4.56 -0.76
C GLU A 93 -9.58 4.32 0.12
N GLY A 94 -9.25 3.05 0.39
CA GLY A 94 -8.03 2.68 1.11
C GLY A 94 -6.78 3.27 0.43
N LEU A 95 -6.68 3.16 -0.89
CA LEU A 95 -5.54 3.70 -1.63
C LEU A 95 -5.51 5.23 -1.56
N LEU A 96 -6.66 5.88 -1.74
CA LEU A 96 -6.76 7.34 -1.65
C LEU A 96 -6.22 7.85 -0.31
N TRP A 97 -6.65 7.26 0.81
CA TRP A 97 -6.20 7.68 2.14
C TRP A 97 -4.75 7.29 2.43
N LEU A 98 -4.26 6.18 1.88
CA LEU A 98 -2.86 5.77 2.02
C LEU A 98 -1.90 6.71 1.26
N THR A 99 -2.37 7.39 0.21
CA THR A 99 -1.58 8.32 -0.61
C THR A 99 -1.74 9.81 -0.26
N ARG A 100 -2.54 10.15 0.75
CA ARG A 100 -2.77 11.54 1.20
C ARG A 100 -1.66 12.04 2.12
#